data_AF-R7B5H2-F1
#
_entry.id   AF-R7B5H2-F1
#
_cell.length_a   1.000
_cell.length_b   1.000
_cell.length_c   1.000
_cell.angle_alpha   90.00
_cell.angle_beta   90.00
_cell.angle_gamma   90.00
#
_symmetry.space_group_name_H-M   'P 1'
#
loop_
_entity.id
_entity.type
_entity.pdbx_description
1 polymer ?
#
loop_
_entity_poly.entity_id
_entity_poly.type
_entity_poly.pdbx_seq_one_letter_code
_entity_poly.pdbx_strand_id
1 'polypeptide(L)'
;MVYVYEFEVYKGEKFLLADPYDMLGGTQGVDFKEVCEMAGDWLKMEVEHCLMHDLPMPEATFGNKPKHADGQNIIVVVQLEKENIPRYTFAEAARQLGVTRGRVSQMVDACLLETFELDGRKWVTKYSVDARLAERPKAGRPRKKKSEDELEEPAALTA
;
A
#
# COMPACT_ATOMS: atom_id res chain seq x y z
N MET A 1 18.16 10.13 -3.53
CA MET A 1 17.99 11.54 -3.12
C MET A 1 17.68 11.63 -1.62
N VAL A 2 17.92 12.78 -0.98
CA VAL A 2 17.54 13.04 0.42
C VAL A 2 16.34 13.98 0.43
N TYR A 3 15.31 13.64 1.20
CA TYR A 3 14.09 14.43 1.40
C TYR A 3 14.02 14.86 2.86
N VAL A 4 13.75 16.13 3.09
CA VAL A 4 13.74 16.74 4.42
C VAL A 4 12.47 17.57 4.54
N TYR A 5 11.65 17.29 5.55
CA TYR A 5 10.40 18.02 5.80
C TYR A 5 10.23 18.29 7.30
N GLU A 6 9.59 19.41 7.61
CA GLU A 6 9.18 19.75 8.97
C GLU A 6 7.77 19.21 9.25
N PHE A 7 7.60 18.64 10.44
CA PHE A 7 6.32 18.15 10.95
C PHE A 7 6.01 18.83 12.28
N GLU A 8 4.72 19.05 12.56
CA GLU A 8 4.24 19.44 13.88
C GLU A 8 3.80 18.21 14.66
N VAL A 9 4.35 18.01 15.86
CA VAL A 9 3.92 16.99 16.83
C VAL A 9 3.10 17.64 17.93
N TYR A 10 1.90 17.14 18.23
CA TYR A 10 1.01 17.69 19.26
C TYR A 10 0.14 16.61 19.91
N LYS A 11 -0.51 16.91 21.04
CA LYS A 11 -1.37 15.92 21.72
C LYS A 11 -2.75 15.84 21.07
N GLY A 12 -3.12 14.63 20.66
CA GLY A 12 -4.51 14.24 20.41
C GLY A 12 -5.17 13.70 21.67
N GLU A 13 -6.40 13.15 21.53
CA GLU A 13 -7.17 12.61 22.66
C GLU A 13 -6.51 11.40 23.33
N LYS A 14 -5.81 10.56 22.54
CA LYS A 14 -5.22 9.28 22.99
C LYS A 14 -3.77 9.08 22.58
N PHE A 15 -3.32 9.78 21.55
CA PHE A 15 -2.02 9.61 20.91
C PHE A 15 -1.37 10.97 20.71
N LEU A 16 -0.05 10.99 20.53
CA LEU A 16 0.61 12.10 19.86
C LEU A 16 0.34 12.00 18.36
N LEU A 17 0.05 13.13 17.74
CA LEU A 17 -0.16 13.27 16.30
C LEU A 17 1.05 13.96 15.68
N ALA A 18 1.39 13.60 14.45
CA ALA A 18 2.42 14.27 13.66
C ALA A 18 1.89 14.59 12.27
N ASP A 19 1.80 15.89 11.95
CA ASP A 19 1.30 16.38 10.68
C ASP A 19 2.41 17.12 9.92
N PRO A 20 2.65 16.83 8.63
CA PRO A 20 3.58 17.60 7.81
C PRO A 20 3.02 19.01 7.55
N TYR A 21 3.90 20.01 7.43
CA TYR A 21 3.46 21.36 7.05
C TYR A 21 3.09 21.49 5.57
N ASP A 22 3.81 20.78 4.70
CA ASP A 22 3.77 20.99 3.24
C ASP A 22 2.92 19.95 2.49
N MET A 23 2.28 19.02 3.22
CA MET A 23 1.51 17.91 2.68
C MET A 23 0.23 17.71 3.46
N LEU A 24 -0.74 17.00 2.87
CA LEU A 24 -1.94 16.55 3.57
C LEU A 24 -1.72 15.17 4.17
N GLY A 25 -2.35 14.91 5.31
CA GLY A 25 -2.24 13.65 6.03
C GLY A 25 -1.60 13.86 7.39
N GLY A 26 -1.08 12.77 7.95
CA GLY A 26 -0.49 12.74 9.27
C GLY A 26 -0.40 11.32 9.79
N THR A 27 0.28 11.16 10.92
CA THR A 27 0.47 9.87 11.59
C THR A 27 0.37 10.04 13.10
N GLN A 28 0.41 8.95 13.85
CA GLN A 28 0.25 8.97 15.29
C GLN A 28 1.11 7.93 16.01
N GLY A 29 1.46 8.21 17.26
CA GLY A 29 2.18 7.29 18.15
C GLY A 29 1.76 7.45 19.61
N VAL A 30 1.96 6.43 20.44
CA VAL A 30 1.61 6.45 21.88
C VAL A 30 2.56 7.31 22.70
N ASP A 31 3.79 7.52 22.21
CA ASP A 31 4.80 8.37 22.82
C ASP A 31 5.63 9.11 21.77
N PHE A 32 6.54 9.98 22.24
CA PHE A 32 7.31 10.85 21.36
C PHE A 32 8.31 10.09 20.48
N LYS A 33 8.80 8.94 20.94
CA LYS A 33 9.70 8.11 20.14
C LYS A 33 8.91 7.45 19.01
N GLU A 34 7.78 6.83 19.34
CA GLU A 34 6.95 6.15 18.35
C GLU A 34 6.40 7.13 17.32
N VAL A 35 5.91 8.32 17.72
CA VAL A 35 5.41 9.29 16.75
C VAL A 35 6.51 9.78 15.79
N CYS A 36 7.76 9.91 16.25
CA CYS A 36 8.90 10.24 15.39
C CYS A 36 9.21 9.10 14.38
N GLU A 37 9.20 7.84 14.84
CA GLU A 37 9.39 6.67 13.98
C GLU A 37 8.28 6.58 12.91
N MET A 38 7.04 6.78 13.34
CA MET A 38 5.87 6.77 12.47
C MET A 38 5.89 7.92 11.46
N ALA A 39 6.41 9.10 11.83
CA ALA A 39 6.57 10.23 10.91
C ALA A 39 7.63 9.94 9.83
N GLY A 40 8.72 9.26 10.21
CA GLY A 40 9.72 8.76 9.25
C GLY A 40 9.13 7.78 8.24
N ASP A 41 8.37 6.79 8.71
CA ASP A 41 7.70 5.82 7.85
C ASP A 41 6.63 6.49 6.96
N TRP A 42 5.87 7.44 7.51
CA TRP A 42 4.89 8.22 6.75
C TRP A 42 5.56 9.00 5.60
N LEU A 43 6.63 9.75 5.89
CA LEU A 43 7.35 10.52 4.87
C LEU A 43 7.96 9.60 3.82
N LYS A 44 8.50 8.45 4.23
CA LYS A 44 9.02 7.45 3.31
C LYS A 44 7.93 6.97 2.35
N MET A 45 6.75 6.60 2.84
CA MET A 45 5.67 6.11 1.98
C MET A 45 5.19 7.18 1.00
N GLU A 46 5.08 8.44 1.44
CA GLU A 46 4.67 9.54 0.57
C GLU A 46 5.69 9.78 -0.55
N VAL A 47 6.99 9.83 -0.21
CA VAL A 47 8.07 9.94 -1.19
C VAL A 47 8.08 8.78 -2.18
N GLU A 48 7.89 7.53 -1.70
CA GLU A 48 7.80 6.36 -2.57
C GLU A 48 6.61 6.46 -3.52
N HIS A 49 5.44 6.88 -3.03
CA HIS A 49 4.26 7.12 -3.85
C HIS A 49 4.54 8.14 -4.96
N CYS A 50 5.13 9.30 -4.62
CA CYS A 50 5.48 10.31 -5.60
C CYS A 50 6.49 9.80 -6.64
N LEU A 51 7.52 9.08 -6.20
CA LEU A 51 8.51 8.48 -7.09
C LEU A 51 7.90 7.41 -8.02
N MET A 52 7.01 6.56 -7.52
CA MET A 52 6.36 5.51 -8.32
C MET A 52 5.50 6.07 -9.45
N HIS A 53 4.82 7.19 -9.19
CA HIS A 53 3.83 7.79 -10.10
C HIS A 53 4.35 9.05 -10.80
N ASP A 54 5.65 9.33 -10.71
CA ASP A 54 6.33 10.49 -11.29
C ASP A 54 5.64 11.82 -10.92
N LEU A 55 5.16 11.90 -9.68
CA LEU A 55 4.53 13.10 -9.13
C LEU A 55 5.59 14.01 -8.49
N PRO A 56 5.45 15.34 -8.62
CA PRO A 56 6.34 16.27 -7.96
C PRO A 56 6.15 16.20 -6.44
N MET A 57 7.26 16.25 -5.70
CA MET A 57 7.22 16.53 -4.26
C MET A 57 6.93 18.03 -4.03
N PRO A 58 6.14 18.40 -3.03
CA PRO A 58 5.95 19.81 -2.66
C PRO A 58 7.27 20.41 -2.14
N GLU A 59 7.45 21.72 -2.32
CA GLU A 59 8.61 22.43 -1.77
C GLU A 59 8.54 22.44 -0.24
N ALA A 60 9.63 22.07 0.43
CA ALA A 60 9.69 21.99 1.89
C ALA A 60 9.81 23.37 2.53
N THR A 61 9.02 23.62 3.57
CA THR A 61 9.16 24.81 4.42
C THR A 61 9.78 24.47 5.77
N PHE A 62 10.43 25.46 6.39
CA PHE A 62 11.16 25.29 7.66
C PHE A 62 11.01 26.49 8.57
N GLY A 63 11.04 26.24 9.89
CA GLY A 63 10.87 27.28 10.89
C GLY A 63 9.40 27.70 11.04
N ASN A 64 8.48 26.80 10.71
CA ASN A 64 7.06 27.03 10.87
C ASN A 64 6.70 27.23 12.36
N LYS A 65 5.63 27.96 12.63
CA LYS A 65 5.10 28.06 13.99
C LYS A 65 4.06 26.95 14.20
N PRO A 66 4.15 26.16 15.30
CA PRO A 66 3.13 25.19 15.65
C PRO A 66 1.73 25.80 15.61
N LYS A 67 0.78 25.08 14.99
CA LYS A 67 -0.63 25.46 14.91
C LYS A 67 -1.35 25.17 16.23
N HIS A 68 -0.88 24.18 16.98
CA HIS A 68 -1.41 23.76 18.27
C HIS A 68 -0.62 24.38 19.41
N ALA A 69 -1.32 24.72 20.51
CA ALA A 69 -0.73 25.43 21.65
C ALA A 69 0.37 24.61 22.36
N ASP A 70 0.29 23.29 22.30
CA ASP A 70 1.26 22.34 22.83
C ASP A 70 2.09 21.66 21.72
N GLY A 71 2.03 22.20 20.51
CA GLY A 71 2.75 21.67 19.36
C GLY A 71 4.25 21.93 19.42
N GLN A 72 5.02 20.96 18.92
CA GLN A 72 6.47 21.00 18.80
C GLN A 72 6.87 20.57 17.39
N ASN A 73 7.77 21.33 16.75
CA ASN A 73 8.29 20.93 15.45
C ASN A 73 9.35 19.84 15.56
N ILE A 74 9.34 18.92 14.60
CA ILE A 74 10.42 17.97 14.33
C ILE A 74 10.85 18.07 12.88
N ILE A 75 12.09 17.69 12.60
CA ILE A 75 12.62 17.54 11.24
C ILE A 75 12.74 16.05 10.93
N VAL A 76 12.10 15.62 9.84
CA VAL A 76 12.13 14.23 9.39
C VAL A 76 12.93 14.16 8.10
N VAL A 77 13.88 13.22 8.05
CA VAL A 77 14.80 13.03 6.93
C VAL A 77 14.66 11.60 6.42
N VAL A 78 14.45 11.43 5.12
CA VAL A 78 14.48 10.12 4.46
C VAL A 78 15.40 10.15 3.24
N GLN A 79 16.17 9.09 3.04
CA GLN A 79 17.02 8.92 1.86
C GLN A 79 16.46 7.80 0.99
N LEU A 80 15.98 8.15 -0.20
CA LEU A 80 15.26 7.25 -1.08
C LEU A 80 15.59 7.51 -2.55
N GLU A 81 15.58 6.42 -3.32
CA GLU A 81 15.73 6.38 -4.77
C GLU A 81 14.61 5.47 -5.30
N LYS A 82 14.08 5.70 -6.50
CA LYS A 82 13.00 4.88 -7.09
C LYS A 82 13.42 3.42 -7.23
N GLU A 83 14.71 3.20 -7.45
CA GLU A 83 15.37 1.90 -7.59
C GLU A 83 15.39 1.10 -6.29
N ASN A 84 15.19 1.76 -5.13
CA ASN A 84 15.19 1.12 -3.82
C ASN A 84 13.79 0.70 -3.35
N ILE A 85 12.74 1.07 -4.08
CA ILE A 85 11.35 0.73 -3.73
C ILE A 85 11.18 -0.80 -3.79
N PRO A 86 10.73 -1.45 -2.69
CA PRO A 86 10.52 -2.89 -2.64
C PRO A 86 9.52 -3.36 -3.70
N ARG A 87 9.98 -4.27 -4.56
CA ARG A 87 9.24 -4.69 -5.76
C ARG A 87 9.46 -6.14 -6.12
N TYR A 88 8.55 -6.66 -6.92
CA TYR A 88 8.61 -7.97 -7.54
C TYR A 88 8.39 -7.86 -9.05
N THR A 89 9.03 -8.75 -9.80
CA THR A 89 8.54 -9.10 -11.13
C THR A 89 7.15 -9.74 -11.01
N PHE A 90 6.37 -9.72 -12.09
CA PHE A 90 5.08 -10.43 -12.15
C PHE A 90 5.21 -11.94 -11.83
N ALA A 91 6.35 -12.56 -12.19
CA ALA A 91 6.61 -13.97 -11.90
C ALA A 91 6.90 -14.21 -10.41
N GLU A 92 7.61 -13.29 -9.75
CA GLU A 92 7.84 -13.35 -8.30
C GLU A 92 6.55 -13.12 -7.52
N ALA A 93 5.79 -12.08 -7.87
CA ALA A 93 4.49 -11.81 -7.24
C ALA A 93 3.54 -13.03 -7.36
N ALA A 94 3.53 -13.69 -8.52
CA ALA A 94 2.77 -14.92 -8.73
C ALA A 94 3.18 -16.05 -7.78
N ARG A 95 4.50 -16.25 -7.57
CA ARG A 95 5.03 -17.23 -6.61
C ARG A 95 4.66 -16.88 -5.16
N GLN A 96 4.79 -15.61 -4.77
CA GLN A 96 4.44 -15.17 -3.41
C GLN A 96 2.94 -15.38 -3.11
N LEU A 97 2.07 -15.08 -4.08
CA LEU A 97 0.62 -15.21 -3.94
C LEU A 97 0.10 -16.63 -4.18
N GLY A 98 0.92 -17.56 -4.65
CA GLY A 98 0.50 -18.92 -5.01
C GLY A 98 -0.48 -18.96 -6.19
N VAL A 99 -0.36 -18.03 -7.15
CA VAL A 99 -1.25 -17.92 -8.32
C VAL A 99 -0.46 -17.93 -9.63
N THR A 100 -1.15 -17.93 -10.77
CA THR A 100 -0.52 -17.82 -12.08
C THR A 100 -0.14 -16.37 -12.42
N ARG A 101 0.82 -16.17 -13.32
CA ARG A 101 1.18 -14.82 -13.82
C ARG A 101 -0.01 -14.09 -14.44
N GLY A 102 -0.86 -14.79 -15.21
CA GLY A 102 -2.07 -14.19 -15.77
C GLY A 102 -3.06 -13.72 -14.71
N ARG A 103 -3.12 -14.41 -13.56
CA ARG A 103 -3.94 -13.96 -12.43
C ARG A 103 -3.36 -12.70 -11.78
N VAL A 104 -2.04 -12.55 -11.69
CA VAL A 104 -1.40 -11.29 -11.24
C VAL A 104 -1.77 -10.15 -12.17
N SER A 105 -1.70 -10.33 -13.50
CA SER A 105 -2.16 -9.31 -14.46
C SER A 105 -3.61 -8.91 -14.22
N GLN A 106 -4.53 -9.87 -14.04
CA GLN A 106 -5.92 -9.57 -13.71
C GLN A 106 -6.07 -8.81 -12.38
N MET A 107 -5.23 -9.07 -11.38
CA MET A 107 -5.26 -8.34 -10.11
C MET A 107 -4.77 -6.90 -10.27
N VAL A 108 -3.75 -6.66 -11.11
CA VAL A 108 -3.30 -5.31 -11.46
C VAL A 108 -4.39 -4.55 -12.20
N ASP A 109 -5.02 -5.17 -13.21
CA ASP A 109 -6.11 -4.55 -13.97
C ASP A 109 -7.34 -4.24 -13.10
N ALA A 110 -7.55 -5.01 -12.04
CA ALA A 110 -8.60 -4.80 -11.04
C ALA A 110 -8.19 -3.88 -9.88
N CYS A 111 -7.02 -3.22 -9.95
CA CYS A 111 -6.45 -2.36 -8.91
C CYS A 111 -6.30 -3.04 -7.53
N LEU A 112 -6.12 -4.36 -7.51
CA LEU A 112 -5.85 -5.14 -6.30
C LEU A 112 -4.36 -5.27 -6.00
N LEU A 113 -3.52 -5.02 -7.01
CA LEU A 113 -2.06 -4.92 -6.87
C LEU A 113 -1.62 -3.63 -7.53
N GLU A 114 -0.68 -2.94 -6.88
CA GLU A 114 -0.10 -1.69 -7.36
C GLU A 114 1.17 -1.98 -8.16
N THR A 115 1.41 -1.16 -9.17
CA THR A 115 2.57 -1.28 -10.04
C THR A 115 3.18 0.08 -10.33
N PHE A 116 4.48 0.09 -10.61
CA PHE A 116 5.18 1.27 -11.12
C PHE A 116 6.15 0.89 -12.23
N GLU A 117 6.54 1.87 -13.03
CA GLU A 117 7.53 1.70 -14.10
C GLU A 117 8.93 2.08 -13.61
N LEU A 118 9.92 1.24 -13.91
CA LEU A 118 11.33 1.49 -13.65
C LEU A 118 12.16 0.87 -14.78
N ASP A 119 13.04 1.66 -15.39
CA ASP A 119 13.87 1.28 -16.53
C ASP A 119 13.10 0.66 -17.71
N GLY A 120 11.96 1.26 -18.07
CA GLY A 120 11.10 0.78 -19.17
C GLY A 120 10.37 -0.53 -18.87
N ARG A 121 10.34 -0.96 -17.61
CA ARG A 121 9.69 -2.20 -17.18
C ARG A 121 8.68 -1.93 -16.07
N LYS A 122 7.54 -2.62 -16.16
CA LYS A 122 6.50 -2.61 -15.12
C LYS A 122 6.82 -3.61 -14.00
N TRP A 123 6.78 -3.13 -12.77
CA TRP A 123 7.03 -3.89 -11.54
C TRP A 123 5.79 -3.89 -10.65
N VAL A 124 5.63 -4.93 -9.82
CA VAL A 124 4.56 -5.00 -8.80
C VAL A 124 5.15 -4.60 -7.46
N THR A 125 4.49 -3.72 -6.71
CA THR A 125 4.99 -3.29 -5.40
C THR A 125 4.95 -4.45 -4.41
N LYS A 126 5.98 -4.60 -3.57
CA LYS A 126 5.96 -5.60 -2.49
C LYS A 126 4.81 -5.29 -1.51
N TYR A 127 4.56 -4.01 -1.25
CA TYR A 127 3.51 -3.54 -0.35
C TYR A 127 2.12 -4.07 -0.73
N SER A 128 1.73 -3.98 -2.00
CA SER A 128 0.43 -4.48 -2.43
C SER A 128 0.33 -6.01 -2.38
N VAL A 129 1.43 -6.72 -2.63
CA VAL A 129 1.49 -8.19 -2.47
C VAL A 129 1.34 -8.59 -1.00
N ASP A 130 2.06 -7.94 -0.10
CA ASP A 130 1.99 -8.20 1.34
C ASP A 130 0.60 -7.90 1.90
N ALA A 131 0.00 -6.76 1.50
CA ALA A 131 -1.36 -6.39 1.87
C ALA A 131 -2.36 -7.46 1.39
N ARG A 132 -2.18 -7.96 0.17
CA ARG A 132 -3.03 -9.00 -0.40
C ARG A 132 -2.92 -10.34 0.35
N LEU A 133 -1.72 -10.69 0.81
CA LEU A 133 -1.48 -11.87 1.65
C LEU A 133 -2.15 -11.70 3.02
N ALA A 134 -2.06 -10.52 3.62
CA ALA A 134 -2.66 -10.21 4.92
C ALA A 134 -4.19 -10.25 4.89
N GLU A 135 -4.82 -9.78 3.80
CA GLU A 135 -6.28 -9.78 3.63
C GLU A 135 -6.90 -11.20 3.60
N ARG A 136 -6.13 -12.22 3.20
CA ARG A 136 -6.57 -13.64 3.07
C ARG A 136 -7.93 -13.79 2.36
N PRO A 137 -8.06 -13.28 1.13
CA PRO A 137 -9.31 -13.34 0.36
C PRO A 137 -9.81 -14.78 0.16
N LYS A 138 -11.10 -15.01 0.42
CA LYS A 138 -11.75 -16.29 0.12
C LYS A 138 -12.06 -16.38 -1.38
N ALA A 139 -11.98 -17.59 -1.93
CA ALA A 139 -12.38 -17.85 -3.31
C ALA A 139 -13.87 -17.52 -3.50
N GLY A 140 -14.16 -16.49 -4.30
CA GLY A 140 -15.50 -15.94 -4.46
C GLY A 140 -16.39 -16.62 -5.52
N ARG A 141 -15.98 -17.73 -6.14
CA ARG A 141 -16.85 -18.42 -7.11
C ARG A 141 -17.64 -19.54 -6.42
N PRO A 142 -18.98 -19.42 -6.28
CA PRO A 142 -19.80 -20.57 -5.95
C PRO A 142 -19.52 -21.70 -6.95
N ARG A 143 -19.27 -22.92 -6.47
CA ARG A 143 -19.24 -24.08 -7.36
C ARG A 143 -20.58 -24.15 -8.07
N LYS A 144 -20.57 -24.17 -9.41
CA LYS A 144 -21.78 -24.37 -10.22
C LYS A 144 -22.40 -25.70 -9.76
N LYS A 145 -23.56 -25.67 -9.10
CA LYS A 145 -24.32 -26.90 -8.86
C LYS A 145 -24.67 -27.47 -10.23
N LYS A 146 -24.43 -28.76 -10.45
CA LYS A 146 -25.01 -29.46 -11.59
C LYS A 146 -26.54 -29.32 -11.45
N SER A 147 -27.20 -28.85 -12.49
CA SER A 147 -28.66 -28.88 -12.57
C SER A 147 -29.12 -30.34 -12.57
N GLU A 148 -30.15 -30.66 -11.80
CA GLU A 148 -30.71 -32.01 -11.67
C GLU A 148 -31.45 -32.49 -12.95
N ASP A 149 -31.49 -31.69 -14.02
CA ASP A 149 -32.09 -32.04 -15.32
C ASP A 149 -31.33 -33.08 -16.15
N GLU A 150 -30.23 -33.66 -15.64
CA GLU A 150 -29.52 -34.78 -16.31
C GLU A 150 -29.93 -36.17 -15.78
N LEU A 151 -30.99 -36.28 -14.96
CA LEU A 151 -31.45 -37.54 -14.36
C LEU A 151 -32.94 -37.82 -14.63
N GLU A 152 -33.38 -37.83 -15.89
CA GLU A 152 -34.60 -38.58 -16.26
C GLU A 152 -34.37 -39.48 -17.49
N GLU A 153 -34.25 -40.77 -17.15
CA GLU A 153 -34.60 -42.05 -17.83
C GLU A 153 -34.19 -42.35 -19.29
N PRO A 154 -33.96 -43.64 -19.58
CA PRO A 154 -35.09 -44.37 -20.14
C PRO A 154 -35.37 -45.76 -19.53
N ALA A 155 -36.67 -45.98 -19.39
CA ALA A 155 -37.44 -47.17 -19.80
C ALA A 155 -37.28 -48.47 -19.00
N ALA A 156 -38.34 -48.75 -18.25
CA ALA A 156 -38.74 -50.08 -17.81
C ALA A 156 -38.79 -51.10 -18.95
N LEU A 157 -38.17 -52.26 -18.73
CA LEU A 157 -38.54 -53.52 -19.36
C LEU A 157 -38.55 -54.60 -18.28
N THR A 158 -39.74 -54.97 -17.81
CA THR A 158 -39.99 -56.24 -17.12
C THR A 158 -40.72 -57.17 -18.08
N ALA A 159 -40.24 -58.42 -18.07
CA ALA A 159 -40.62 -59.63 -18.82
C ALA A 159 -42.05 -59.75 -19.38
#